data_AF-A0A821H777-F1
#
_entry.id   AF-A0A821H777-F1
#
_cell.length_a   1.000
_cell.length_b   1.000
_cell.length_c   1.000
_cell.angle_alpha   90.00
_cell.angle_beta   90.00
_cell.angle_gamma   90.00
#
_symmetry.space_group_name_H-M   'P 1'
#
loop_
_entity.id
_entity.type
_entity.pdbx_description
1 polymer ?
#
loop_
_entity_poly.entity_id
_entity_poly.type
_entity_poly.pdbx_seq_one_letter_code
_entity_poly.pdbx_strand_id
1 'polypeptide(L)'
;KTSCSEYRIDCPGKNIGCQWFGSRNEHDEHTKTCLFEKLRPVVDILYKIIENQSLDIEKLKKQIEQQAAELGQQKTEIDQQTAQLEQQKAESIQQNILLDQQKTKLEQQTTELGQQNIPLEQLTTKVRQLNTQVDQQNTQFEQQKTESIQQKIQLDQQKTQLEQQTAELGQQKTEIELEKTQIEQLKAQLQQQQIQISDIQSENQTQKNETASIRKQITILQEEINKLKSTALWLCK
;
A
#
# COMPACT_ATOMS: atom_id res chain seq x y z
N LYS A 1 129.07 -23.74 72.32
CA LYS A 1 127.75 -24.40 72.25
C LYS A 1 126.83 -23.65 73.20
N THR A 2 126.13 -22.62 72.73
CA THR A 2 125.00 -22.04 73.46
C THR A 2 123.97 -23.15 73.64
N SER A 3 123.64 -23.51 74.88
CA SER A 3 122.64 -24.53 75.15
C SER A 3 121.28 -24.03 74.64
N CYS A 4 120.46 -24.93 74.10
CA CYS A 4 119.12 -24.64 73.56
C CYS A 4 118.21 -23.84 74.53
N SER A 5 118.54 -23.83 75.83
CA SER A 5 117.88 -23.09 76.90
C SER A 5 117.95 -21.56 76.80
N GLU A 6 118.95 -20.98 76.13
CA GLU A 6 119.12 -19.52 76.02
C GLU A 6 118.49 -18.92 74.74
N TYR A 7 117.92 -19.74 73.88
CA TYR A 7 117.27 -19.26 72.67
C TYR A 7 116.04 -18.43 73.04
N ARG A 8 115.98 -17.19 72.55
CA ARG A 8 114.87 -16.28 72.83
C ARG A 8 113.67 -16.61 71.95
N ILE A 9 112.51 -16.73 72.57
CA ILE A 9 111.24 -17.02 71.91
C ILE A 9 110.18 -16.01 72.32
N ASP A 10 109.23 -15.79 71.42
CA ASP A 10 108.05 -14.99 71.68
C ASP A 10 107.01 -15.78 72.46
N CYS A 11 106.22 -15.10 73.29
CA CYS A 11 105.00 -15.68 73.84
C CYS A 11 104.04 -16.04 72.70
N PRO A 12 103.36 -17.20 72.71
CA PRO A 12 102.45 -17.54 71.62
C PRO A 12 101.20 -16.64 71.60
N GLY A 13 100.95 -15.85 72.64
CA GLY A 13 99.98 -14.75 72.69
C GLY A 13 100.44 -13.46 71.99
N LYS A 14 101.61 -13.46 71.33
CA LYS A 14 102.11 -12.29 70.57
C LYS A 14 101.18 -11.86 69.44
N ASN A 15 100.49 -12.79 68.80
CA ASN A 15 99.50 -12.54 67.74
C ASN A 15 98.24 -11.81 68.23
N ILE A 16 98.00 -11.77 69.55
CA ILE A 16 96.88 -11.09 70.19
C ILE A 16 97.35 -9.98 71.14
N GLY A 17 98.64 -9.60 71.08
CA GLY A 17 99.18 -8.40 71.73
C GLY A 17 100.19 -8.63 72.86
N CYS A 18 100.57 -9.87 73.19
CA CYS A 18 101.62 -10.10 74.20
C CYS A 18 102.98 -9.62 73.70
N GLN A 19 103.63 -8.74 74.46
CA GLN A 19 104.96 -8.20 74.13
C GLN A 19 106.12 -8.95 74.81
N TRP A 20 105.85 -10.06 75.51
CA TRP A 20 106.89 -10.82 76.19
C TRP A 20 107.82 -11.52 75.19
N PHE A 21 109.11 -11.31 75.38
CA PHE A 21 110.20 -11.89 74.62
C PHE A 21 111.32 -12.25 75.59
N GLY A 22 111.58 -13.53 75.76
CA GLY A 22 112.50 -14.02 76.79
C GLY A 22 113.11 -15.37 76.43
N SER A 23 113.95 -15.88 77.32
CA SER A 23 114.66 -17.14 77.12
C SER A 23 113.73 -18.35 77.24
N ARG A 24 114.02 -19.44 76.53
CA ARG A 24 113.17 -20.65 76.51
C ARG A 24 112.92 -21.27 77.88
N ASN A 25 113.86 -21.14 78.83
CA ASN A 25 113.70 -21.59 80.21
C ASN A 25 112.67 -20.78 81.03
N GLU A 26 112.45 -19.51 80.71
CA GLU A 26 111.42 -18.63 81.30
C GLU A 26 110.08 -18.72 80.55
N HIS A 27 110.12 -19.31 79.34
CA HIS A 27 109.04 -19.87 78.52
C HIS A 27 107.75 -20.21 79.27
N ASP A 28 107.84 -21.33 79.97
CA ASP A 28 106.68 -22.03 80.49
C ASP A 28 106.11 -21.33 81.73
N GLU A 29 106.96 -20.63 82.49
CA GLU A 29 106.56 -19.87 83.66
C GLU A 29 105.78 -18.60 83.26
N HIS A 30 106.27 -17.89 82.23
CA HIS A 30 105.52 -16.78 81.64
C HIS A 30 104.19 -17.25 81.05
N THR A 31 104.18 -18.30 80.23
CA THR A 31 102.99 -18.78 79.52
C THR A 31 101.85 -19.16 80.49
N LYS A 32 102.16 -19.72 81.66
CA LYS A 32 101.17 -20.05 82.72
C LYS A 32 100.49 -18.82 83.33
N THR A 33 101.19 -17.69 83.40
CA THR A 33 100.70 -16.45 84.01
C THR A 33 100.27 -15.40 82.99
N CYS A 34 100.61 -15.59 81.71
CA CYS A 34 100.32 -14.67 80.64
C CYS A 34 98.81 -14.48 80.43
N LEU A 35 98.34 -13.26 80.68
CA LEU A 35 96.95 -12.87 80.50
C LEU A 35 96.51 -13.03 79.04
N PHE A 36 97.37 -12.71 78.08
CA PHE A 36 97.07 -12.86 76.65
C PHE A 36 96.85 -14.33 76.28
N GLU A 37 97.65 -15.25 76.80
CA GLU A 37 97.41 -16.67 76.52
C GLU A 37 96.15 -17.24 77.19
N LYS A 38 95.76 -16.68 78.35
CA LYS A 38 94.45 -16.98 78.94
C LYS A 38 93.29 -16.41 78.12
N LEU A 39 93.50 -15.30 77.40
CA LEU A 39 92.48 -14.65 76.55
C LEU A 39 92.36 -15.26 75.15
N ARG A 40 93.40 -15.94 74.65
CA ARG A 40 93.43 -16.58 73.34
C ARG A 40 92.19 -17.42 72.98
N PRO A 41 91.69 -18.35 73.81
CA PRO A 41 90.50 -19.12 73.46
C PRO A 41 89.25 -18.24 73.29
N VAL A 42 89.15 -17.14 74.04
CA VAL A 42 88.05 -16.17 73.91
C VAL A 42 88.16 -15.44 72.57
N VAL A 43 89.37 -15.00 72.20
CA VAL A 43 89.64 -14.32 70.93
C VAL A 43 89.35 -15.25 69.73
N ASP A 44 89.75 -16.51 69.79
CA ASP A 44 89.47 -17.50 68.73
C ASP A 44 87.97 -17.76 68.57
N ILE A 45 87.20 -17.80 69.66
CA ILE A 45 85.74 -17.92 69.62
C ILE A 45 85.11 -16.67 68.98
N LEU A 46 85.56 -15.47 69.37
CA LEU A 46 85.06 -14.22 68.79
C LEU A 46 85.36 -14.11 67.29
N TYR A 47 86.55 -14.52 66.84
CA TYR A 47 86.87 -14.59 65.41
C TYR A 47 85.91 -15.49 64.64
N LYS A 48 85.62 -16.69 65.16
CA LYS A 48 84.65 -17.61 64.53
C LYS A 48 83.24 -17.03 64.48
N ILE A 49 82.81 -16.31 65.53
CA ILE A 49 81.51 -15.63 65.55
C ILE A 49 81.47 -14.54 64.46
N ILE A 50 82.50 -13.72 64.36
CA ILE A 50 82.60 -12.66 63.34
C ILE A 50 82.61 -13.26 61.94
N GLU A 51 83.36 -14.34 61.70
CA GLU A 51 83.41 -15.04 60.42
C GLU A 51 82.02 -15.58 60.03
N ASN A 52 81.34 -16.26 60.95
CA ASN A 52 79.98 -16.76 60.72
C ASN A 52 78.99 -15.61 60.45
N GLN A 53 79.04 -14.52 61.22
CA GLN A 53 78.21 -13.34 60.98
C GLN A 53 78.49 -12.71 59.62
N SER A 54 79.75 -12.67 59.18
CA SER A 54 80.11 -12.16 57.85
C SER A 54 79.50 -13.02 56.74
N LEU A 55 79.50 -14.35 56.90
CA LEU A 55 78.87 -15.28 55.95
C LEU A 55 77.35 -15.11 55.92
N ASP A 56 76.71 -14.95 57.09
CA ASP A 56 75.27 -14.70 57.19
C ASP A 56 74.87 -13.36 56.55
N ILE A 57 75.66 -12.30 56.76
CA ILE A 57 75.45 -11.00 56.10
C ILE A 57 75.57 -11.15 54.59
N GLU A 58 76.56 -11.87 54.07
CA GLU A 58 76.73 -12.07 52.64
C GLU A 58 75.55 -12.85 52.04
N LYS A 59 75.05 -13.87 52.76
CA LYS A 59 73.86 -14.64 52.35
C LYS A 59 72.61 -13.77 52.33
N LEU A 60 72.38 -12.97 53.38
CA LEU A 60 71.26 -12.03 53.45
C LEU A 60 71.34 -10.98 52.33
N LYS A 61 72.54 -10.48 52.03
CA LYS A 61 72.76 -9.53 50.94
C LYS A 61 72.36 -10.12 49.58
N LYS A 62 72.79 -11.36 49.30
CA LYS A 62 72.39 -12.09 48.08
C LYS A 62 70.87 -12.30 48.01
N GLN A 63 70.22 -12.62 49.13
CA GLN A 63 68.76 -12.75 49.18
C GLN A 63 68.04 -11.43 48.89
N ILE A 64 68.52 -10.31 49.46
CA ILE A 64 67.96 -8.98 49.21
C ILE A 64 68.14 -8.58 47.73
N GLU A 65 69.31 -8.82 47.15
CA GLU A 65 69.57 -8.55 45.73
C GLU A 65 68.64 -9.36 44.81
N GLN A 66 68.42 -10.65 45.12
CA GLN A 66 67.48 -11.48 44.38
C GLN A 66 66.04 -10.97 44.50
N GLN A 67 65.57 -10.64 45.71
CA GLN A 67 64.23 -10.09 45.93
C GLN A 67 64.04 -8.75 45.22
N ALA A 68 65.06 -7.89 45.20
CA ALA A 68 65.02 -6.62 44.49
C ALA A 68 64.89 -6.83 42.97
N ALA A 69 65.58 -7.83 42.41
CA ALA A 69 65.45 -8.20 41.00
C ALA A 69 64.05 -8.75 40.68
N GLU A 70 63.50 -9.62 41.53
CA GLU A 70 62.15 -10.17 41.37
C GLU A 70 61.07 -9.06 41.43
N LEU A 71 61.19 -8.12 42.38
CA LEU A 71 60.30 -6.96 42.46
C LEU A 71 60.42 -6.05 41.23
N GLY A 72 61.63 -5.88 40.69
CA GLY A 72 61.85 -5.14 39.43
C GLY A 72 61.16 -5.79 38.24
N GLN A 73 61.19 -7.13 38.15
CA GLN A 73 60.49 -7.88 37.11
C GLN A 73 58.96 -7.75 37.27
N GLN A 74 58.43 -7.95 38.48
CA GLN A 74 57.01 -7.80 38.77
C GLN A 74 56.50 -6.39 38.44
N LYS A 75 57.27 -5.35 38.78
CA LYS A 75 56.93 -3.97 38.43
C LYS A 75 56.82 -3.80 36.91
N THR A 76 57.78 -4.34 36.16
CA THR A 76 57.77 -4.27 34.69
C THR A 76 56.56 -5.00 34.09
N GLU A 77 56.18 -6.15 34.65
CA GLU A 77 55.00 -6.90 34.22
C GLU A 77 53.70 -6.12 34.52
N ILE A 78 53.59 -5.51 35.71
CA ILE A 78 52.45 -4.65 36.07
C ILE A 78 52.35 -3.45 35.12
N ASP A 79 53.46 -2.80 34.81
CA ASP A 79 53.50 -1.65 33.88
C ASP A 79 53.03 -2.08 32.48
N GLN A 80 53.44 -3.25 32.00
CA GLN A 80 52.98 -3.82 30.71
C GLN A 80 51.48 -4.15 30.72
N GLN A 81 50.98 -4.80 31.77
CA GLN A 81 49.56 -5.12 31.90
C GLN A 81 48.69 -3.85 31.98
N THR A 82 49.19 -2.83 32.67
CA THR A 82 48.51 -1.53 32.77
C THR A 82 48.39 -0.87 31.41
N ALA A 83 49.46 -0.83 30.62
CA ALA A 83 49.45 -0.28 29.27
C ALA A 83 48.50 -1.05 28.33
N GLN A 84 48.44 -2.39 28.43
CA GLN A 84 47.50 -3.20 27.66
C GLN A 84 46.04 -2.91 28.03
N LEU A 85 45.73 -2.75 29.32
CA LEU A 85 44.38 -2.40 29.77
C LEU A 85 43.96 -1.01 29.29
N GLU A 86 44.88 -0.04 29.30
CA GLU A 86 44.62 1.30 28.77
C GLU A 86 44.33 1.27 27.27
N GLN A 87 45.08 0.47 26.50
CA GLN A 87 44.82 0.28 25.07
C GLN A 87 43.44 -0.35 24.83
N GLN A 88 43.11 -1.44 25.53
CA GLN A 88 41.81 -2.09 25.41
C GLN A 88 40.65 -1.16 25.76
N LYS A 89 40.83 -0.33 26.79
CA LYS A 89 39.85 0.69 27.18
C LYS A 89 39.65 1.73 26.07
N ALA A 90 40.73 2.19 25.44
CA ALA A 90 40.64 3.15 24.33
C ALA A 90 39.92 2.53 23.11
N GLU A 91 40.24 1.27 22.77
CA GLU A 91 39.57 0.54 21.69
C GLU A 91 38.07 0.36 21.97
N SER A 92 37.70 0.00 23.21
CA SER A 92 36.30 -0.12 23.62
C SER A 92 35.54 1.21 23.55
N ILE A 93 36.18 2.32 23.92
CA ILE A 93 35.59 3.66 23.78
C ILE A 93 35.34 3.98 22.29
N GLN A 94 36.31 3.69 21.42
CA GLN A 94 36.14 3.91 19.97
C GLN A 94 35.01 3.07 19.38
N GLN A 95 34.90 1.80 19.79
CA GLN A 95 33.81 0.93 19.36
C GLN A 95 32.43 1.45 19.79
N ASN A 96 32.30 1.93 21.03
CA ASN A 96 31.05 2.53 21.51
C ASN A 96 30.68 3.78 20.72
N ILE A 97 31.65 4.65 20.41
CA ILE A 97 31.41 5.83 19.58
C ILE A 97 30.90 5.42 18.19
N LEU A 98 31.48 4.39 17.57
CA LEU A 98 31.04 3.90 16.27
C LEU A 98 29.62 3.31 16.33
N LEU A 99 29.30 2.57 17.40
CA LEU A 99 27.96 2.02 17.62
C LEU A 99 26.92 3.13 17.79
N ASP A 100 27.23 4.18 18.56
CA ASP A 100 26.35 5.33 18.72
C ASP A 100 26.10 6.05 17.39
N GLN A 101 27.15 6.24 16.57
CA GLN A 101 27.01 6.81 15.23
C GLN A 101 26.11 5.95 14.32
N GLN A 102 26.29 4.63 14.35
CA GLN A 102 25.43 3.71 13.58
C GLN A 102 23.98 3.76 14.06
N LYS A 103 23.75 3.83 15.37
CA LYS A 103 22.42 3.95 15.95
C LYS A 103 21.73 5.24 15.50
N THR A 104 22.42 6.38 15.58
CA THR A 104 21.87 7.66 15.09
C THR A 104 21.54 7.62 13.60
N LYS A 105 22.39 6.98 12.78
CA LYS A 105 22.12 6.81 11.34
C LYS A 105 20.88 5.96 11.08
N LEU A 106 20.69 4.86 11.83
CA LEU A 106 19.51 4.01 11.73
C LEU A 106 18.23 4.74 12.17
N GLU A 107 18.29 5.56 13.22
CA GLU A 107 17.17 6.39 13.68
C GLU A 107 16.77 7.43 12.61
N GLN A 108 17.75 8.07 11.96
CA GLN A 108 17.50 8.98 10.83
C GLN A 108 16.84 8.25 9.66
N GLN A 109 17.37 7.10 9.23
CA GLN A 109 16.78 6.31 8.13
C GLN A 109 15.36 5.85 8.45
N THR A 110 15.09 5.44 9.69
CA THR A 110 13.75 5.05 10.14
C THR A 110 12.78 6.23 10.06
N THR A 111 13.24 7.41 10.45
CA THR A 111 12.45 8.65 10.37
C THR A 111 12.17 9.04 8.91
N GLU A 112 13.17 8.98 8.03
CA GLU A 112 13.01 9.25 6.60
C GLU A 112 12.03 8.29 5.93
N LEU A 113 12.12 6.98 6.23
CA LEU A 113 11.17 5.98 5.73
C LEU A 113 9.75 6.26 6.24
N GLY A 114 9.60 6.63 7.51
CA GLY A 114 8.32 7.03 8.08
C GLY A 114 7.73 8.25 7.34
N GLN A 115 8.55 9.25 7.04
CA GLN A 115 8.13 10.44 6.29
C GLN A 115 7.75 10.12 4.84
N GLN A 116 8.46 9.20 4.17
CA GLN A 116 8.13 8.76 2.81
C GLN A 116 6.85 7.92 2.74
N ASN A 117 6.50 7.21 3.81
CA ASN A 117 5.28 6.39 3.85
C ASN A 117 4.00 7.24 3.89
N ILE A 118 4.03 8.41 4.55
CA ILE A 118 2.88 9.34 4.65
C ILE A 118 2.30 9.73 3.27
N PRO A 119 3.08 10.28 2.30
CA PRO A 119 2.55 10.63 0.99
C PRO A 119 2.11 9.40 0.18
N LEU A 120 2.72 8.22 0.38
CA LEU A 120 2.28 6.98 -0.26
C LEU A 120 0.90 6.54 0.23
N GLU A 121 0.62 6.62 1.53
CA GLU A 121 -0.71 6.35 2.09
C GLU A 121 -1.76 7.35 1.58
N GLN A 122 -1.39 8.63 1.45
CA GLN A 122 -2.26 9.65 0.86
C GLN A 122 -2.55 9.37 -0.62
N LEU A 123 -1.53 9.02 -1.41
CA LEU A 123 -1.71 8.63 -2.82
C LEU A 123 -2.60 7.40 -2.95
N THR A 124 -2.39 6.38 -2.13
CA THR A 124 -3.22 5.18 -2.10
C THR A 124 -4.69 5.51 -1.81
N THR A 125 -4.93 6.40 -0.84
CA THR A 125 -6.29 6.87 -0.52
C THR A 125 -6.92 7.64 -1.68
N LYS A 126 -6.16 8.52 -2.35
CA LYS A 126 -6.61 9.29 -3.50
C LYS A 126 -6.95 8.39 -4.69
N VAL A 127 -6.12 7.39 -4.98
CA VAL A 127 -6.39 6.40 -6.04
C VAL A 127 -7.68 5.64 -5.74
N ARG A 128 -7.90 5.22 -4.48
CA ARG A 128 -9.14 4.55 -4.08
C ARG A 128 -10.37 5.43 -4.31
N GLN A 129 -10.29 6.71 -3.95
CA GLN A 129 -11.38 7.68 -4.17
C GLN A 129 -11.67 7.88 -5.67
N LEU A 130 -10.63 8.01 -6.49
CA LEU A 130 -10.78 8.13 -7.94
C LEU A 130 -11.43 6.89 -8.55
N ASN A 131 -11.03 5.69 -8.13
CA ASN A 131 -11.67 4.45 -8.59
C ASN A 131 -13.16 4.42 -8.24
N THR A 132 -13.53 4.78 -7.00
CA THR A 132 -14.95 4.88 -6.61
C THR A 132 -15.71 5.91 -7.47
N GLN A 133 -15.10 7.05 -7.80
CA GLN A 133 -15.72 8.05 -8.66
C GLN A 133 -15.91 7.53 -10.09
N VAL A 134 -14.94 6.80 -10.64
CA VAL A 134 -15.03 6.16 -11.96
C VAL A 134 -16.14 5.11 -11.97
N ASP A 135 -16.25 4.27 -10.94
CA ASP A 135 -17.30 3.27 -10.83
C ASP A 135 -18.71 3.90 -10.80
N GLN A 136 -18.86 5.02 -10.08
CA GLN A 136 -20.11 5.79 -10.05
C GLN A 136 -20.45 6.38 -11.42
N GLN A 137 -19.47 6.96 -12.12
CA GLN A 137 -19.67 7.50 -13.47
C GLN A 137 -20.03 6.42 -14.47
N ASN A 138 -19.39 5.25 -14.41
CA ASN A 138 -19.73 4.10 -15.25
C ASN A 138 -21.16 3.61 -15.00
N THR A 139 -21.58 3.55 -13.74
CA THR A 139 -22.96 3.18 -13.38
C THR A 139 -23.96 4.18 -13.95
N GLN A 140 -23.70 5.49 -13.82
CA GLN A 140 -24.55 6.54 -14.37
C GLN A 140 -24.62 6.47 -15.90
N PHE A 141 -23.49 6.17 -16.56
CA PHE A 141 -23.44 6.03 -18.01
C PHE A 141 -24.28 4.85 -18.51
N GLU A 142 -24.19 3.68 -17.85
CA GLU A 142 -25.02 2.52 -18.21
C GLU A 142 -26.53 2.77 -17.96
N GLN A 143 -26.88 3.55 -16.93
CA GLN A 143 -28.26 4.00 -16.72
C GLN A 143 -28.75 4.88 -17.88
N GLN A 144 -27.99 5.91 -18.26
CA GLN A 144 -28.33 6.80 -19.38
C GLN A 144 -28.46 6.05 -20.71
N LYS A 145 -27.58 5.07 -20.94
CA LYS A 145 -27.64 4.20 -22.12
C LYS A 145 -28.92 3.37 -22.13
N THR A 146 -29.31 2.82 -20.97
CA THR A 146 -30.56 2.07 -20.84
C THR A 146 -31.78 2.96 -21.10
N GLU A 147 -31.81 4.17 -20.54
CA GLU A 147 -32.87 5.15 -20.80
C GLU A 147 -32.95 5.53 -22.29
N SER A 148 -31.81 5.74 -22.94
CA SER A 148 -31.75 6.04 -24.38
C SER A 148 -32.30 4.90 -25.23
N ILE A 149 -31.98 3.64 -24.88
CA ILE A 149 -32.55 2.46 -25.54
C ILE A 149 -34.08 2.42 -25.37
N GLN A 150 -34.59 2.68 -24.16
CA GLN A 150 -36.04 2.72 -23.91
C GLN A 150 -36.74 3.82 -24.70
N GLN A 151 -36.17 5.03 -24.75
CA GLN A 151 -36.71 6.13 -25.57
C GLN A 151 -36.74 5.77 -27.05
N LYS A 152 -35.70 5.11 -27.56
CA LYS A 152 -35.67 4.64 -28.95
C LYS A 152 -36.80 3.64 -29.23
N ILE A 153 -37.01 2.67 -28.34
CA ILE A 153 -38.11 1.71 -28.45
C ILE A 153 -39.47 2.42 -28.47
N GLN A 154 -39.68 3.41 -27.58
CA GLN A 154 -40.92 4.20 -27.56
C GLN A 154 -41.13 4.98 -28.85
N LEU A 155 -40.09 5.60 -29.41
CA LEU A 155 -40.17 6.30 -30.69
C LEU A 155 -40.51 5.36 -31.85
N ASP A 156 -39.92 4.17 -31.88
CA ASP A 156 -40.22 3.15 -32.91
C ASP A 156 -41.68 2.67 -32.80
N GLN A 157 -42.20 2.52 -31.59
CA GLN A 157 -43.63 2.21 -31.35
C GLN A 157 -44.55 3.33 -31.83
N GLN A 158 -44.26 4.59 -31.48
CA GLN A 158 -45.04 5.75 -31.94
C GLN A 158 -45.03 5.88 -33.45
N LYS A 159 -43.87 5.64 -34.09
CA LYS A 159 -43.76 5.64 -35.54
C LYS A 159 -44.65 4.58 -36.18
N THR A 160 -44.63 3.35 -35.63
CA THR A 160 -45.49 2.25 -36.10
C THR A 160 -46.98 2.62 -35.96
N GLN A 161 -47.37 3.24 -34.85
CA GLN A 161 -48.74 3.69 -34.62
C GLN A 161 -49.16 4.78 -35.63
N LEU A 162 -48.29 5.74 -35.92
CA LEU A 162 -48.54 6.77 -36.93
C LEU A 162 -48.67 6.19 -38.34
N GLU A 163 -47.85 5.19 -38.69
CA GLU A 163 -47.94 4.47 -39.97
C GLU A 163 -49.29 3.76 -40.10
N GLN A 164 -49.78 3.11 -39.03
CA GLN A 164 -51.11 2.49 -38.99
C GLN A 164 -52.23 3.51 -39.18
N GLN A 165 -52.22 4.62 -38.42
CA GLN A 165 -53.22 5.68 -38.56
C GLN A 165 -53.21 6.31 -39.95
N THR A 166 -52.03 6.47 -40.56
CA THR A 166 -51.90 6.98 -41.93
C THR A 166 -52.54 6.01 -42.93
N ALA A 167 -52.33 4.71 -42.75
CA ALA A 167 -52.96 3.69 -43.60
C ALA A 167 -54.50 3.67 -43.44
N GLU A 168 -55.01 3.77 -42.22
CA GLU A 168 -56.45 3.87 -41.92
C GLU A 168 -57.09 5.10 -42.57
N LEU A 169 -56.46 6.27 -42.44
CA LEU A 169 -56.92 7.49 -43.12
C LEU A 169 -56.90 7.33 -44.65
N GLY A 170 -55.90 6.64 -45.19
CA GLY A 170 -55.84 6.29 -46.60
C GLY A 170 -57.04 5.44 -47.05
N GLN A 171 -57.42 4.43 -46.26
CA GLN A 171 -58.58 3.59 -46.53
C GLN A 171 -59.89 4.37 -46.45
N GLN A 172 -60.08 5.18 -45.41
CA GLN A 172 -61.27 6.04 -45.28
C GLN A 172 -61.40 7.01 -46.45
N LYS A 173 -60.29 7.59 -46.92
CA LYS A 173 -60.30 8.46 -48.11
C LYS A 173 -60.75 7.70 -49.36
N THR A 174 -60.29 6.47 -49.56
CA THR A 174 -60.74 5.65 -50.69
C THR A 174 -62.22 5.28 -50.60
N GLU A 175 -62.73 5.00 -49.40
CA GLU A 175 -64.14 4.71 -49.15
C GLU A 175 -65.03 5.93 -49.44
N ILE A 176 -64.64 7.12 -48.99
CA ILE A 176 -65.34 8.38 -49.29
C ILE A 176 -65.39 8.64 -50.81
N GLU A 177 -64.28 8.44 -51.54
CA GLU A 177 -64.30 8.60 -53.00
C GLU A 177 -65.23 7.58 -53.67
N LEU A 178 -65.28 6.33 -53.18
CA LEU A 178 -66.21 5.32 -53.68
C LEU A 178 -67.67 5.75 -53.44
N GLU A 179 -68.03 6.16 -52.22
CA GLU A 179 -69.37 6.67 -51.89
C GLU A 179 -69.75 7.86 -52.77
N LYS A 180 -68.82 8.79 -53.00
CA LYS A 180 -69.03 9.94 -53.88
C LYS A 180 -69.36 9.50 -55.31
N THR A 181 -68.63 8.53 -55.85
CA THR A 181 -68.95 7.99 -57.19
C THR A 181 -70.32 7.31 -57.24
N GLN A 182 -70.71 6.59 -56.18
CA GLN A 182 -72.04 5.99 -56.08
C GLN A 182 -73.14 7.06 -56.04
N ILE A 183 -72.95 8.14 -55.28
CA ILE A 183 -73.88 9.27 -55.24
C ILE A 183 -74.03 9.91 -56.62
N GLU A 184 -72.92 10.11 -57.35
CA GLU A 184 -72.95 10.65 -58.72
C GLU A 184 -73.73 9.73 -59.68
N GLN A 185 -73.54 8.41 -59.58
CA GLN A 185 -74.31 7.43 -60.35
C GLN A 185 -75.81 7.47 -60.02
N LEU A 186 -76.17 7.47 -58.73
CA LEU A 186 -77.57 7.56 -58.30
C LEU A 186 -78.22 8.87 -58.76
N LYS A 187 -77.48 9.98 -58.74
CA LYS A 187 -77.96 11.28 -59.23
C LYS A 187 -78.23 11.23 -60.74
N ALA A 188 -77.36 10.59 -61.52
CA ALA A 188 -77.57 10.40 -62.96
C ALA A 188 -78.81 9.52 -63.23
N GLN A 189 -78.99 8.43 -62.46
CA GLN A 189 -80.17 7.58 -62.55
C GLN A 189 -81.46 8.35 -62.23
N LEU A 190 -81.47 9.16 -61.17
CA LEU A 190 -82.60 10.02 -60.82
C LEU A 190 -82.93 11.01 -61.93
N GLN A 191 -81.93 11.64 -62.55
CA GLN A 191 -82.15 12.53 -63.69
C GLN A 191 -82.78 11.79 -64.87
N GLN A 192 -82.30 10.58 -65.17
CA GLN A 192 -82.87 9.76 -66.24
C GLN A 192 -84.33 9.37 -65.95
N GLN A 193 -84.64 8.96 -64.72
CA GLN A 193 -86.02 8.68 -64.30
C GLN A 193 -86.91 9.92 -64.41
N GLN A 194 -86.38 11.11 -64.08
CA GLN A 194 -87.15 12.35 -64.17
C GLN A 194 -87.47 12.74 -65.62
N ILE A 195 -86.54 12.49 -66.56
CA ILE A 195 -86.81 12.62 -68.01
C ILE A 195 -87.91 11.64 -68.42
N GLN A 196 -87.81 10.36 -68.03
CA GLN A 196 -88.83 9.35 -68.35
C GLN A 196 -90.22 9.72 -67.80
N ILE A 197 -90.30 10.24 -66.57
CA ILE A 197 -91.56 10.72 -66.00
C ILE A 197 -92.12 11.89 -66.82
N SER A 198 -91.29 12.83 -67.24
CA SER A 198 -91.69 13.96 -68.09
C SER A 198 -92.23 13.47 -69.44
N ASP A 199 -91.56 12.51 -70.06
CA ASP A 199 -92.00 11.90 -71.34
C ASP A 199 -93.36 11.23 -71.17
N ILE A 200 -93.53 10.37 -70.16
CA ILE A 200 -94.80 9.71 -69.83
C ILE A 200 -95.91 10.73 -69.52
N GLN A 201 -95.61 11.84 -68.86
CA GLN A 201 -96.58 12.91 -68.61
C GLN A 201 -97.04 13.57 -69.92
N SER A 202 -96.13 13.81 -70.86
CA SER A 202 -96.45 14.37 -72.17
C SER A 202 -97.31 13.42 -73.01
N GLU A 203 -97.01 12.11 -72.98
CA GLU A 203 -97.80 11.07 -73.62
C GLU A 203 -99.21 10.98 -73.02
N ASN A 204 -99.32 10.97 -71.68
CA ASN A 204 -100.62 10.98 -71.00
C ASN A 204 -101.46 12.23 -71.36
N GLN A 205 -100.82 13.40 -71.49
CA GLN A 205 -101.52 14.62 -71.90
C GLN A 205 -102.04 14.52 -73.34
N THR A 206 -101.24 13.93 -74.24
CA THR A 206 -101.66 13.64 -75.62
C THR A 206 -102.85 12.69 -75.65
N GLN A 207 -102.77 11.56 -74.94
CA GLN A 207 -103.87 10.59 -74.81
C GLN A 207 -105.13 11.22 -74.18
N LYS A 208 -104.97 12.12 -73.20
CA LYS A 208 -106.09 12.85 -72.60
C LYS A 208 -106.78 13.78 -73.60
N ASN A 209 -106.00 14.43 -74.47
CA ASN A 209 -106.54 15.27 -75.54
C ASN A 209 -107.27 14.42 -76.61
N GLU A 210 -106.69 13.28 -77.00
CA GLU A 210 -107.29 12.32 -77.93
C GLU A 210 -108.61 11.77 -77.37
N THR A 211 -108.62 11.30 -76.12
CA THR A 211 -109.84 10.80 -75.46
C THR A 211 -110.90 11.90 -75.31
N ALA A 212 -110.51 13.15 -75.05
CA ALA A 212 -111.45 14.28 -75.06
C ALA A 212 -112.04 14.54 -76.46
N SER A 213 -111.24 14.43 -77.52
CA SER A 213 -111.69 14.52 -78.91
C SER A 213 -112.68 13.41 -79.26
N ILE A 214 -112.34 12.16 -78.94
CA ILE A 214 -113.22 10.99 -79.12
C ILE A 214 -114.52 11.17 -78.34
N ARG A 215 -114.47 11.62 -77.08
CA ARG A 215 -115.69 11.90 -76.28
C ARG A 215 -116.59 12.92 -76.98
N LYS A 216 -116.04 14.01 -77.52
CA LYS A 216 -116.81 14.99 -78.30
C LYS A 216 -117.47 14.34 -79.52
N GLN A 217 -116.73 13.51 -80.27
CA GLN A 217 -117.28 12.77 -81.41
C GLN A 217 -118.43 11.84 -80.98
N ILE A 218 -118.28 11.12 -79.86
CA ILE A 218 -119.34 10.27 -79.30
C ILE A 218 -120.58 11.09 -78.94
N THR A 219 -120.43 12.27 -78.33
CA THR A 219 -121.56 13.16 -78.02
C THR A 219 -122.29 13.61 -79.27
N ILE A 220 -121.56 14.01 -80.32
CA ILE A 220 -122.15 14.37 -81.62
C ILE A 220 -122.92 13.19 -82.21
N LEU A 221 -122.30 12.01 -82.25
CA LEU A 221 -122.96 10.79 -82.74
C LEU A 221 -124.19 10.42 -81.90
N GLN A 222 -124.17 10.61 -80.59
CA GLN A 222 -125.33 10.39 -79.72
C GLN A 222 -126.45 11.40 -80.00
N GLU A 223 -126.13 12.68 -80.25
CA GLU A 223 -127.10 13.68 -80.71
C GLU A 223 -127.71 13.30 -82.06
N GLU A 224 -126.88 12.84 -83.01
CA GLU A 224 -127.35 12.35 -84.32
C GLU A 224 -128.27 11.13 -84.18
N ILE A 225 -127.89 10.14 -83.37
CA ILE A 225 -128.72 8.96 -83.07
C ILE A 225 -130.03 9.39 -82.42
N ASN A 226 -130.01 10.35 -81.49
CA ASN A 226 -131.23 10.87 -80.84
C ASN A 226 -132.13 11.59 -81.84
N LYS A 227 -131.57 12.44 -82.73
CA LYS A 227 -132.32 13.06 -83.83
C LYS A 227 -132.96 11.99 -84.70
N LEU A 228 -132.20 10.99 -85.15
CA LEU A 228 -132.68 9.88 -85.96
C LEU A 228 -133.81 9.11 -85.25
N LYS A 229 -133.66 8.81 -83.96
CA LYS A 229 -134.71 8.21 -83.11
C LYS A 229 -135.96 9.08 -83.04
N SER A 230 -135.82 10.40 -82.84
CA SER A 230 -136.95 11.33 -82.82
C SER A 230 -137.68 11.40 -84.16
N THR A 231 -136.96 11.41 -85.29
CA THR A 231 -137.57 11.28 -86.64
C THR A 231 -138.26 9.93 -86.83
N ALA A 232 -137.67 8.82 -86.38
CA ALA A 232 -138.30 7.51 -86.43
C ALA A 232 -139.56 7.44 -85.56
N LEU A 233 -139.54 8.07 -84.37
CA LEU A 233 -140.71 8.19 -83.49
C LEU A 233 -141.83 9.06 -84.10
N TRP A 234 -141.47 10.10 -84.86
CA TRP A 234 -142.40 10.95 -85.60
C TRP A 234 -143.00 10.25 -86.83
N LEU A 235 -142.23 9.43 -87.54
CA LEU A 235 -142.71 8.63 -88.69
C LEU A 235 -143.60 7.45 -88.29
N CYS A 236 -143.57 7.01 -87.03
CA CYS A 236 -144.38 5.90 -86.50
C CYS A 236 -145.69 6.36 -85.81
N LYS A 237 -146.10 7.63 -85.97
CA LYS A 237 -147.31 8.21 -85.36
C LYS A 237 -148.12 8.98 -86.40
#